data_AF-A0A7W1A1M6-F1
#
_entry.id   AF-A0A7W1A1M6-F1
#
_cell.length_a   1.000
_cell.length_b   1.000
_cell.length_c   1.000
_cell.angle_alpha   90.00
_cell.angle_beta   90.00
_cell.angle_gamma   90.00
#
_symmetry.space_group_name_H-M   'P 1'
#
loop_
_entity.id
_entity.type
_entity.pdbx_description
1 polymer ?
#
loop_
_entity_poly.entity_id
_entity_poly.type
_entity_poly.pdbx_seq_one_letter_code
_entity_poly.pdbx_strand_id
1 'polypeptide(L)'
;MKRATRSIGWGGARRGAGRPARGAIASEPHKTRSALGPRHPVHVTARVVPRIGSLRRRVAYTALRRAVITSLARADFRIVRLALRPSGVELLVEA
;
A
#
# COMPACT_ATOMS: atom_id res chain seq x y z
N MET A 1 -37.17 -19.24 29.29
CA MET A 1 -35.94 -18.50 28.91
C MET A 1 -34.92 -19.44 28.30
N LYS A 2 -34.61 -19.36 27.00
CA LYS A 2 -33.50 -20.13 26.39
C LYS A 2 -32.31 -19.18 26.16
N ARG A 3 -31.18 -19.50 26.78
CA ARG A 3 -29.94 -18.70 26.77
C ARG A 3 -29.35 -18.65 25.36
N ALA A 4 -28.97 -17.45 24.91
CA ALA A 4 -28.31 -17.26 23.63
C ALA A 4 -26.90 -17.86 23.67
N THR A 5 -26.65 -18.84 22.81
CA THR A 5 -25.32 -19.43 22.61
C THR A 5 -24.43 -18.42 21.91
N ARG A 6 -23.29 -18.10 22.54
CA ARG A 6 -22.30 -17.13 22.06
C ARG A 6 -21.82 -17.54 20.66
N SER A 7 -22.13 -16.74 19.63
CA SER A 7 -21.68 -17.03 18.26
C SER A 7 -20.18 -16.77 18.14
N ILE A 8 -19.40 -17.83 17.92
CA ILE A 8 -17.93 -17.81 17.89
C ILE A 8 -17.37 -17.43 16.49
N GLY A 9 -18.22 -16.91 15.59
CA GLY A 9 -17.87 -16.61 14.20
C GLY A 9 -18.16 -15.15 13.84
N TRP A 10 -17.39 -14.62 12.89
CA TRP A 10 -17.44 -13.24 12.39
C TRP A 10 -18.75 -12.86 11.67
N GLY A 11 -19.76 -13.74 11.66
CA GLY A 11 -20.99 -13.62 10.88
C GLY A 11 -22.27 -13.33 11.68
N GLY A 12 -22.27 -13.50 13.00
CA GLY A 12 -23.47 -13.39 13.86
C GLY A 12 -24.15 -14.73 14.22
N ALA A 13 -25.22 -14.69 15.02
CA ALA A 13 -25.81 -15.87 15.67
C ALA A 13 -26.78 -16.72 14.81
N ARG A 14 -27.20 -16.21 13.64
CA ARG A 14 -28.11 -16.95 12.76
C ARG A 14 -27.39 -18.12 12.05
N ARG A 15 -28.11 -19.19 11.73
CA ARG A 15 -27.56 -20.27 10.89
C ARG A 15 -27.21 -19.69 9.50
N GLY A 16 -25.99 -19.97 9.01
CA GLY A 16 -25.50 -19.43 7.74
C GLY A 16 -25.09 -17.95 7.79
N ALA A 17 -24.86 -17.39 8.98
CA ALA A 17 -24.33 -16.04 9.11
C ALA A 17 -22.84 -15.96 8.71
N GLY A 18 -22.46 -14.86 8.07
CA GLY A 18 -21.12 -14.64 7.54
C GLY A 18 -21.10 -14.61 6.02
N ARG A 19 -19.96 -14.21 5.45
CA ARG A 19 -19.77 -14.20 4.00
C ARG A 19 -19.65 -15.66 3.52
N PRO A 20 -20.45 -16.12 2.54
CA PRO A 20 -20.27 -17.43 1.94
C PRO A 20 -18.84 -17.60 1.41
N ALA A 21 -18.24 -18.77 1.62
CA ALA A 21 -16.93 -19.07 1.05
C ALA A 21 -17.02 -18.98 -0.48
N ARG A 22 -16.11 -18.23 -1.12
CA ARG A 22 -16.00 -18.18 -2.59
C ARG A 22 -15.30 -19.47 -3.05
N GLY A 23 -16.04 -20.57 -3.19
CA GLY A 23 -15.54 -21.83 -3.74
C GLY A 23 -14.56 -22.61 -2.85
N ALA A 24 -13.97 -23.66 -3.41
CA ALA A 24 -13.04 -24.58 -2.72
C ALA A 24 -11.71 -23.92 -2.31
N ILE A 25 -11.35 -22.79 -2.93
CA ILE A 25 -10.14 -22.03 -2.64
C ILE A 25 -10.57 -20.65 -2.16
N ALA A 26 -10.40 -20.38 -0.87
CA ALA A 26 -10.62 -19.04 -0.32
C ALA A 26 -9.61 -18.05 -0.92
N SER A 27 -10.02 -16.78 -1.08
CA SER A 27 -9.06 -15.71 -1.38
C SER A 27 -8.01 -15.64 -0.26
N GLU A 28 -6.74 -15.39 -0.63
CA GLU A 28 -5.64 -15.26 0.32
C GLU A 28 -6.03 -14.28 1.44
N PRO A 29 -5.83 -14.63 2.72
CA PRO A 29 -6.13 -13.73 3.82
C PRO A 29 -5.31 -12.44 3.65
N HIS A 30 -5.88 -11.30 4.07
CA HIS A 30 -5.13 -10.06 4.16
C HIS A 30 -4.03 -10.23 5.21
N LYS A 31 -2.82 -10.57 4.74
CA LYS A 31 -1.63 -10.67 5.58
C LYS A 31 -1.07 -9.28 5.84
N THR A 32 -0.50 -9.10 7.03
CA THR A 32 0.34 -7.94 7.33
C THR A 32 1.47 -7.86 6.31
N ARG A 33 1.75 -6.65 5.82
CA ARG A 33 2.91 -6.40 4.96
C ARG A 33 4.17 -6.78 5.73
N SER A 34 5.08 -7.53 5.09
CA SER A 34 6.38 -7.84 5.67
C SER A 34 7.12 -6.55 6.02
N ALA A 35 7.91 -6.58 7.10
CA ALA A 35 8.81 -5.48 7.40
C ALA A 35 9.75 -5.25 6.22
N LEU A 36 10.00 -3.98 5.92
CA LEU A 36 11.05 -3.59 5.00
C LEU A 36 12.37 -3.77 5.75
N GLY A 37 13.30 -4.51 5.16
CA GLY A 37 14.64 -4.68 5.70
C GLY A 37 15.66 -4.06 4.75
N PRO A 38 16.82 -3.59 5.24
CA PRO A 38 17.81 -2.90 4.40
C PRO A 38 18.34 -3.76 3.24
N ARG A 39 18.32 -5.09 3.38
CA ARG A 39 18.79 -6.05 2.37
C ARG A 39 17.73 -6.40 1.32
N HIS A 40 16.51 -5.89 1.47
CA HIS A 40 15.37 -6.20 0.60
C HIS A 40 14.74 -4.90 0.09
N PRO A 41 15.40 -4.22 -0.86
CA PRO A 41 14.87 -2.99 -1.42
C PRO A 41 13.52 -3.26 -2.10
N VAL A 42 12.56 -2.37 -1.90
CA VAL A 42 11.24 -2.46 -2.52
C VAL A 42 11.14 -1.48 -3.68
N HIS A 43 10.69 -2.02 -4.81
CA HIS A 43 10.35 -1.23 -5.97
C HIS A 43 8.92 -0.66 -5.81
N VAL A 44 8.83 0.65 -5.64
CA VAL A 44 7.56 1.38 -5.52
C VAL A 44 7.25 2.10 -6.82
N THR A 45 6.03 1.93 -7.31
CA THR A 45 5.51 2.69 -8.44
C THR A 45 4.30 3.49 -7.99
N ALA A 46 4.28 4.78 -8.30
CA ALA A 46 3.13 5.65 -8.02
C ALA A 46 2.72 6.38 -9.30
N ARG A 47 1.42 6.31 -9.60
CA ARG A 47 0.84 7.00 -10.76
C ARG A 47 0.39 8.40 -10.36
N VAL A 48 0.54 9.31 -11.30
CA VAL A 48 0.04 10.68 -11.17
C VAL A 48 -1.32 10.77 -11.82
N VAL A 49 -2.23 11.53 -11.20
CA VAL A 49 -3.56 11.77 -11.78
C VAL A 49 -3.45 12.59 -13.07
N PRO A 50 -4.26 12.29 -14.11
CA PRO A 50 -4.11 12.91 -15.44
C PRO A 50 -4.06 14.45 -15.44
N ARG A 51 -4.81 15.08 -14.53
CA ARG A 51 -4.89 16.55 -14.39
C ARG A 51 -3.55 17.24 -14.12
N ILE A 52 -2.59 16.54 -13.50
CA ILE A 52 -1.25 17.11 -13.22
C ILE A 52 -0.37 17.07 -14.48
N GLY A 53 -0.62 16.13 -15.40
CA GLY A 53 0.20 15.92 -16.59
C GLY A 53 1.63 15.46 -16.24
N SER A 54 2.58 15.85 -17.10
CA SER A 54 3.98 15.41 -16.98
C SER A 54 4.70 16.02 -15.77
N LEU A 55 5.31 15.14 -14.96
CA LEU A 55 6.18 15.53 -13.83
C LEU A 55 7.49 16.21 -14.25
N ARG A 56 7.80 16.23 -15.55
CA ARG A 56 8.99 16.91 -16.10
C ARG A 56 8.78 18.41 -16.26
N ARG A 57 7.54 18.90 -16.13
CA ARG A 57 7.25 20.34 -16.09
C ARG A 57 7.85 20.94 -14.82
N ARG A 58 8.42 22.15 -14.94
CA ARG A 58 9.16 22.81 -13.86
C ARG A 58 8.41 22.89 -12.53
N VAL A 59 7.12 23.23 -12.55
CA VAL A 59 6.29 23.34 -11.34
C VAL A 59 6.11 21.98 -10.65
N ALA A 60 5.74 20.95 -11.40
CA ALA A 60 5.56 19.60 -10.87
C ALA A 60 6.88 19.00 -10.37
N TYR A 61 7.97 19.19 -11.13
CA TYR A 61 9.31 18.75 -10.72
C TYR A 61 9.77 19.43 -9.43
N THR A 62 9.51 20.73 -9.29
CA THR A 62 9.87 21.48 -8.07
C THR A 62 9.11 20.96 -6.85
N ALA A 63 7.80 20.69 -7.00
CA ALA A 63 7.00 20.10 -5.93
C ALA A 63 7.50 18.70 -5.54
N LEU A 64 7.78 17.84 -6.54
CA LEU A 64 8.35 16.52 -6.30
C LEU A 64 9.72 16.59 -5.61
N ARG A 65 10.61 17.49 -6.06
CA ARG A 65 11.94 17.67 -5.48
C ARG A 65 11.85 18.06 -4.00
N ARG A 66 10.93 18.96 -3.64
CA ARG A 66 10.68 19.33 -2.23
C ARG A 66 10.20 18.14 -1.40
N ALA A 67 9.27 17.35 -1.93
CA ALA A 67 8.81 16.14 -1.26
C ALA A 67 9.95 15.13 -1.04
N VAL A 68 10.78 14.90 -2.06
CA VAL A 68 11.93 13.99 -1.97
C VAL A 68 12.95 14.47 -0.94
N ILE A 69 13.29 15.76 -0.92
CA ILE A 69 14.21 16.32 0.09
C ILE A 69 13.66 16.10 1.51
N THR A 70 12.36 16.31 1.70
CA THR A 70 11.70 16.09 3.00
C THR A 70 11.78 14.61 3.40
N SER A 71 11.58 13.69 2.46
CA SER A 71 11.69 12.25 2.72
C SER A 71 13.13 11.81 3.01
N LEU A 72 14.13 12.40 2.35
CA LEU A 72 15.54 12.08 2.57
C LEU A 72 16.07 12.53 3.93
N ALA A 73 15.40 13.46 4.61
CA ALA A 73 15.75 13.87 5.98
C ALA A 73 15.35 12.83 7.04
N ARG A 74 14.61 11.78 6.65
CA ARG A 74 14.18 10.72 7.55
C ARG A 74 15.30 9.70 7.78
N ALA A 75 15.47 9.28 9.03
CA ALA A 75 16.44 8.24 9.39
C ALA A 75 15.92 6.81 9.19
N ASP A 76 14.60 6.64 9.09
CA ASP A 76 13.92 5.34 9.02
C ASP A 76 13.56 4.91 7.59
N PHE A 77 13.97 5.67 6.57
CA PHE A 77 13.59 5.42 5.19
C PHE A 77 14.59 6.02 4.21
N ARG A 78 15.08 5.20 3.28
CA ARG A 78 16.05 5.60 2.26
C ARG A 78 15.50 5.41 0.86
N ILE A 79 15.66 6.44 0.03
CA ILE A 79 15.41 6.36 -1.41
C ILE A 79 16.75 6.11 -2.11
N VAL A 80 16.93 4.92 -2.67
CA VAL A 80 18.16 4.51 -3.36
C VAL A 80 18.16 4.97 -4.81
N ARG A 81 16.99 4.90 -5.47
CA ARG A 81 16.80 5.31 -6.86
C ARG A 81 15.46 5.99 -7.03
N LEU A 82 15.43 7.06 -7.82
CA LEU A 82 14.24 7.77 -8.27
C LEU A 82 14.29 7.92 -9.79
N ALA A 83 13.24 7.50 -10.48
CA ALA A 83 13.05 7.73 -11.90
C ALA A 83 11.66 8.31 -12.19
N LEU A 84 11.61 9.25 -13.13
CA LEU A 84 10.37 9.88 -13.60
C LEU A 84 9.88 9.19 -14.88
N ARG A 85 8.74 8.52 -14.78
CA ARG A 85 8.00 8.01 -15.95
C ARG A 85 6.97 9.05 -16.42
N PRO A 86 6.53 9.00 -17.68
CA PRO A 86 5.57 9.98 -18.22
C PRO A 86 4.29 10.14 -17.39
N SER A 87 3.81 9.06 -16.77
CA SER A 87 2.57 9.00 -15.99
C SER A 87 2.78 8.87 -14.48
N GLY A 88 4.01 8.97 -13.98
CA GLY A 88 4.27 8.70 -12.57
C GLY A 88 5.73 8.67 -12.14
N VAL A 89 5.95 8.18 -10.93
CA VAL A 89 7.27 8.00 -10.33
C VAL A 89 7.55 6.53 -10.07
N GLU A 90 8.82 6.21 -10.15
CA GLU A 90 9.39 4.91 -9.85
C GLU A 90 10.50 5.09 -8.81
N LEU A 91 10.43 4.36 -7.71
CA LEU A 91 11.35 4.46 -6.59
C LEU A 91 11.89 3.09 -6.23
N LEU A 92 13.16 3.02 -5.85
CA LEU A 92 13.73 1.91 -5.11
C LEU A 92 14.01 2.38 -3.69
N VAL A 93 13.43 1.72 -2.70
CA VAL A 93 13.46 2.17 -1.30
C VAL A 93 13.88 1.08 -0.34
N GLU A 94 14.57 1.47 0.72
CA GLU A 94 15.04 0.62 1.81
C GLU A 94 14.60 1.23 3.14
N ALA A 95 14.35 0.41 4.15
CA ALA A 95 13.99 0.81 5.52
C ALA A 95 14.59 -0.19 6.50
#